data_AF-A0A970W5T7-F1
#
_entry.id   AF-A0A970W5T7-F1
#
_cell.length_a   1.000
_cell.length_b   1.000
_cell.length_c   1.000
_cell.angle_alpha   90.00
_cell.angle_beta   90.00
_cell.angle_gamma   90.00
#
_symmetry.space_group_name_H-M   'P 1'
#
loop_
_entity.id
_entity.type
_entity.pdbx_description
1 polymer ?
#
loop_
_entity_poly.entity_id
_entity_poly.type
_entity_poly.pdbx_seq_one_letter_code
_entity_poly.pdbx_strand_id
1 'polypeptide(L)'
;MAEWKRGEPWYHGSPLELTILRAGSTITQDRALASAFSHKPTLLCIEDDGTIRHNGTQPGILYRIAEELGEGDMHPHPRTTMAPGLEWLTTRELRLEPIADR
;
A
#
# COMPACT_ATOMS: atom_id res chain seq x y z
N MET A 1 -6.53 8.69 -16.64
CA MET A 1 -5.65 9.20 -15.56
C MET A 1 -5.76 8.21 -14.42
N ALA A 2 -4.68 7.92 -13.69
CA ALA A 2 -4.81 7.09 -12.48
C ALA A 2 -5.67 7.85 -11.47
N GLU A 3 -6.86 7.34 -11.18
CA GLU A 3 -7.81 7.96 -10.26
C GLU A 3 -7.77 7.20 -8.94
N TRP A 4 -7.72 7.95 -7.83
CA TRP A 4 -7.90 7.42 -6.49
C TRP A 4 -9.24 7.93 -5.96
N LYS A 5 -9.86 7.14 -5.09
CA LYS A 5 -11.16 7.49 -4.52
C LYS A 5 -10.95 8.40 -3.32
N ARG A 6 -11.34 9.67 -3.45
CA ARG A 6 -11.30 10.61 -2.33
C ARG A 6 -12.14 10.08 -1.16
N GLY A 7 -11.59 10.16 0.05
CA GLY A 7 -12.24 9.71 1.28
C GLY A 7 -12.09 8.22 1.59
N GLU A 8 -11.58 7.42 0.67
CA GLU A 8 -11.24 6.02 0.96
C GLU A 8 -9.89 5.94 1.70
N PRO A 9 -9.73 4.99 2.64
CA PRO A 9 -8.52 4.83 3.41
C PRO A 9 -7.33 4.39 2.54
N TRP A 10 -6.14 4.76 3.00
CA TRP A 10 -4.88 4.34 2.42
C TRP A 10 -4.17 3.35 3.33
N TYR A 11 -3.51 2.38 2.70
CA TYR A 11 -2.84 1.29 3.39
C TYR A 11 -1.38 1.15 2.99
N HIS A 12 -0.59 0.68 3.94
CA HIS A 12 0.79 0.27 3.74
C HIS A 12 1.03 -1.08 4.42
N GLY A 13 1.73 -1.99 3.73
CA GLY A 13 2.15 -3.27 4.29
C GLY A 13 3.64 -3.30 4.59
N SER A 14 4.01 -3.70 5.81
CA SER A 14 5.42 -3.88 6.20
C SER A 14 5.55 -4.98 7.25
N PRO A 15 6.66 -5.75 7.28
CA PRO A 15 6.96 -6.68 8.36
C PRO A 15 7.56 -5.98 9.59
N LEU A 16 7.83 -4.68 9.48
CA LEU A 16 8.42 -3.86 10.54
C LEU A 16 7.31 -3.16 11.31
N GLU A 17 7.52 -2.98 12.62
CA GLU A 17 6.71 -2.07 13.45
C GLU A 17 7.02 -0.62 13.09
N LEU A 18 6.03 0.09 12.56
CA LEU A 18 6.17 1.46 12.06
C LEU A 18 5.12 2.38 12.67
N THR A 19 5.55 3.56 13.09
CA THR A 19 4.66 4.69 13.44
C THR A 19 4.69 5.80 12.39
N ILE A 20 5.75 5.82 11.57
CA ILE A 20 5.97 6.78 10.48
C ILE A 20 6.35 6.01 9.23
N LEU A 21 5.67 6.33 8.12
CA LEU A 21 6.02 5.93 6.78
C LEU A 21 6.94 6.99 6.16
N ARG A 22 8.08 6.58 5.60
CA ARG A 22 9.00 7.51 4.94
C ARG A 22 8.47 7.99 3.59
N ALA A 23 8.89 9.18 3.17
CA ALA A 23 8.69 9.65 1.80
C ALA A 23 9.26 8.64 0.78
N GLY A 24 8.60 8.51 -0.37
CA GLY A 24 8.94 7.55 -1.42
C GLY A 24 8.51 6.12 -1.12
N SER A 25 7.64 5.90 -0.13
CA SER A 25 7.08 4.59 0.16
C SER A 25 5.80 4.33 -0.64
N THR A 26 5.54 3.06 -0.96
CA THR A 26 4.32 2.66 -1.67
C THR A 26 3.12 2.57 -0.73
N ILE A 27 1.99 3.12 -1.15
CA ILE A 27 0.67 2.99 -0.53
C ILE A 27 -0.38 2.57 -1.58
N THR A 28 -1.48 2.01 -1.11
CA THR A 28 -2.61 1.59 -1.94
C THR A 28 -3.94 1.74 -1.19
N GLN A 29 -5.03 1.96 -1.91
CA GLN A 29 -6.39 1.88 -1.35
C GLN A 29 -6.92 0.44 -1.32
N ASP A 30 -6.22 -0.51 -1.95
CA ASP A 30 -6.54 -1.92 -1.88
C ASP A 30 -5.93 -2.56 -0.63
N ARG A 31 -6.79 -2.84 0.36
CA ARG A 31 -6.40 -3.47 1.62
C ARG A 31 -5.71 -4.82 1.41
N ALA A 32 -6.21 -5.65 0.50
CA ALA A 32 -5.70 -6.99 0.28
C ALA A 32 -4.31 -6.94 -0.40
N LEU A 33 -4.12 -6.00 -1.32
CA LEU A 33 -2.83 -5.75 -1.94
C LEU A 33 -1.78 -5.26 -0.93
N ALA A 34 -2.14 -4.31 -0.06
CA ALA A 34 -1.25 -3.87 1.02
C ALA A 34 -0.90 -5.03 1.96
N SER A 35 -1.89 -5.89 2.30
CA SER A 35 -1.66 -7.08 3.13
C SER A 35 -0.65 -8.03 2.49
N ALA A 36 -0.81 -8.34 1.19
CA ALA A 36 0.11 -9.21 0.47
C ALA A 36 1.54 -8.63 0.42
N PHE A 37 1.70 -7.32 0.22
CA PHE A 37 3.01 -6.66 0.26
C PHE A 37 3.66 -6.65 1.65
N SER A 38 2.86 -6.71 2.73
CA SER A 38 3.39 -6.72 4.10
C SER A 38 4.31 -7.92 4.37
N HIS A 39 4.12 -9.03 3.66
CA HIS A 39 4.92 -10.25 3.78
C HIS A 39 6.26 -10.19 3.01
N LYS A 40 6.63 -9.04 2.45
CA LYS A 40 7.83 -8.82 1.61
C LYS A 40 8.00 -9.86 0.50
N PRO A 41 7.01 -10.02 -0.38
CA PRO A 41 7.17 -10.88 -1.53
C PRO A 41 8.27 -10.37 -2.47
N THR A 42 8.97 -11.30 -3.12
CA THR A 42 9.78 -10.99 -4.31
C THR A 42 8.96 -11.13 -5.59
N LEU A 43 7.84 -11.83 -5.52
CA LEU A 43 6.86 -11.98 -6.60
C LEU A 43 5.44 -11.84 -6.03
N LEU A 44 4.64 -10.97 -6.65
CA LEU A 44 3.22 -10.80 -6.41
C LEU A 44 2.50 -10.68 -7.75
N CYS A 45 1.40 -11.40 -7.90
CA CYS A 45 0.54 -11.39 -9.08
C CYS A 45 -0.91 -11.20 -8.66
N ILE A 46 -1.67 -10.48 -9.48
CA ILE A 46 -3.12 -10.37 -9.37
C ILE A 46 -3.68 -11.15 -10.57
N GLU A 47 -4.43 -12.21 -10.30
CA GLU A 47 -5.09 -13.02 -11.31
C GLU A 47 -6.31 -12.28 -11.88
N ASP A 48 -6.84 -12.73 -13.02
CA ASP A 48 -7.98 -12.08 -13.68
C ASP A 48 -9.27 -12.05 -12.83
N ASP A 49 -9.41 -12.98 -11.88
CA ASP A 49 -10.52 -13.04 -10.93
C ASP A 49 -10.32 -12.16 -9.68
N GLY A 50 -9.21 -11.41 -9.63
CA GLY A 50 -8.82 -10.58 -8.49
C GLY A 50 -8.07 -11.32 -7.38
N THR A 51 -7.82 -12.62 -7.53
CA THR A 51 -7.02 -13.38 -6.55
C THR A 51 -5.60 -12.85 -6.51
N ILE A 52 -5.11 -12.52 -5.31
CA ILE A 52 -3.73 -12.09 -5.09
C ILE A 52 -2.88 -13.30 -4.70
N ARG A 53 -1.85 -13.59 -5.50
CA ARG A 53 -0.84 -14.61 -5.20
C ARG A 53 0.50 -13.95 -4.93
N HIS A 54 1.18 -14.37 -3.86
CA HIS A 54 2.51 -13.86 -3.55
C HIS A 54 3.37 -14.94 -2.89
N ASN A 55 4.70 -14.76 -2.97
CA ASN A 55 5.66 -15.67 -2.34
C ASN A 55 6.29 -15.13 -1.05
N GLY A 56 5.77 -14.00 -0.54
CA GLY A 56 6.21 -13.42 0.74
C GLY A 56 5.95 -14.35 1.92
N THR A 57 6.90 -14.41 2.85
CA THR A 57 6.86 -15.31 4.02
C THR A 57 7.13 -14.59 5.34
N GLN A 58 7.49 -13.31 5.31
CA GLN A 58 7.71 -12.56 6.55
C GLN A 58 6.38 -12.34 7.28
N PRO A 59 6.37 -12.26 8.62
CA PRO A 59 5.21 -11.76 9.35
C PRO A 59 4.80 -10.41 8.78
N GLY A 60 3.51 -10.25 8.49
CA GLY A 60 2.98 -9.04 7.88
C GLY A 60 2.27 -8.17 8.90
N ILE A 61 2.55 -6.88 8.90
CA ILE A 61 1.75 -5.87 9.61
C ILE A 61 1.13 -4.96 8.58
N LEU A 62 -0.18 -4.80 8.69
CA LEU A 62 -0.94 -3.89 7.86
C LEU A 62 -1.17 -2.59 8.62
N TYR A 63 -0.96 -1.47 7.94
CA TYR A 63 -1.12 -0.13 8.48
C TYR A 63 -2.16 0.64 7.69
N ARG A 64 -2.92 1.48 8.38
CA ARG A 64 -3.64 2.59 7.76
C ARG A 64 -2.83 3.88 7.89
N ILE A 65 -2.93 4.75 6.88
CA ILE A 65 -2.47 6.13 7.01
C ILE A 65 -3.38 6.85 8.02
N ALA A 66 -2.80 7.43 9.06
CA ALA A 66 -3.50 8.02 10.20
C ALA A 66 -3.75 9.54 10.05
N GLU A 67 -3.67 10.04 8.83
CA GLU A 67 -3.87 11.45 8.49
C GLU A 67 -4.43 11.59 7.08
N GLU A 68 -5.05 12.73 6.80
CA GLU A 68 -5.60 13.02 5.47
C GLU A 68 -4.48 13.27 4.45
N LEU A 69 -4.69 12.79 3.23
CA LEU A 69 -3.78 13.03 2.10
C LEU A 69 -4.41 13.97 1.09
N GLY A 70 -3.62 14.92 0.59
CA GLY A 70 -3.96 15.80 -0.52
C GLY A 70 -3.32 15.39 -1.84
N GLU A 71 -3.66 16.09 -2.93
CA GLU A 71 -3.17 15.82 -4.29
C GLU A 71 -1.64 15.95 -4.45
N GLY A 72 -0.96 16.63 -3.52
CA GLY A 72 0.50 16.79 -3.53
C GLY A 72 1.27 15.76 -2.68
N ASP A 73 0.56 14.95 -1.88
CA ASP A 73 1.17 14.02 -0.92
C ASP A 73 1.60 12.70 -1.55
N MET A 74 1.16 12.45 -2.79
CA MET A 74 1.41 11.21 -3.50
C MET A 74 1.36 11.38 -5.01
N HIS A 75 1.99 10.46 -5.72
CA HIS A 75 1.89 10.36 -7.17
C HIS A 75 1.81 8.90 -7.60
N PRO A 76 1.25 8.60 -8.78
CA PRO A 76 1.19 7.23 -9.29
C PRO A 76 2.59 6.61 -9.35
N HIS A 77 2.70 5.33 -9.00
CA HIS A 77 3.97 4.64 -9.03
C HIS A 77 4.48 4.57 -10.50
N PRO A 78 5.60 5.23 -10.86
CA PRO A 78 5.98 5.49 -12.25
C PRO A 78 6.49 4.25 -13.01
N ARG A 79 6.71 3.14 -12.30
CA ARG A 79 7.26 1.88 -12.85
C ARG A 79 6.53 0.63 -12.34
N THR A 80 5.23 0.72 -12.06
CA THR A 80 4.46 -0.47 -11.67
C THR A 80 4.04 -1.29 -12.90
N THR A 81 4.05 -2.62 -12.74
CA THR A 81 3.40 -3.55 -13.68
C THR A 81 1.93 -3.80 -13.33
N MET A 82 1.46 -3.26 -12.20
CA MET A 82 0.07 -3.34 -11.76
C MET A 82 -0.82 -2.40 -12.57
N ALA A 83 -2.13 -2.63 -12.49
CA ALA A 83 -3.10 -1.75 -13.12
C ALA A 83 -2.96 -0.29 -12.60
N PRO A 84 -3.18 0.72 -13.47
CA PRO A 84 -3.10 2.12 -13.08
C PRO A 84 -3.96 2.44 -11.85
N GLY A 85 -3.40 3.18 -10.90
CA GLY A 85 -4.11 3.63 -9.70
C GLY A 85 -4.05 2.65 -8.51
N LEU A 86 -3.48 1.45 -8.69
CA LEU A 86 -3.31 0.50 -7.58
C LEU A 86 -2.18 0.89 -6.63
N GLU A 87 -1.08 1.44 -7.14
CA GLU A 87 0.10 1.80 -6.33
C GLU A 87 0.47 3.27 -6.51
N TRP A 88 0.73 3.90 -5.38
CA TRP A 88 1.10 5.31 -5.28
C TRP A 88 2.33 5.46 -4.39
N LEU A 89 3.20 6.40 -4.72
CA LEU A 89 4.37 6.75 -3.91
C LEU A 89 4.10 8.02 -3.13
N THR A 90 4.44 8.01 -1.85
CA THR A 90 4.34 9.19 -0.98
C THR A 90 5.43 10.21 -1.30
N THR A 91 5.12 11.49 -1.16
CA THR A 91 6.10 12.59 -1.36
C THR A 91 6.65 13.13 -0.04
N ARG A 92 6.03 12.76 1.09
CA ARG A 92 6.41 13.16 2.45
C ARG A 92 6.26 12.00 3.43
N GLU A 93 6.70 12.23 4.66
CA GLU A 93 6.45 11.30 5.75
C GLU A 93 4.98 11.34 6.20
N LEU A 94 4.44 10.18 6.57
CA LEU A 94 3.04 10.00 6.98
C LEU A 94 2.96 9.23 8.29
N ARG A 95 2.02 9.59 9.17
CA ARG A 95 1.71 8.79 10.36
C ARG A 95 0.95 7.51 10.00
N LEU A 96 1.30 6.44 10.70
CA LEU A 96 0.70 5.12 10.54
C LEU A 96 0.02 4.67 11.83
N GLU A 97 -1.06 3.91 11.66
CA GLU A 97 -1.67 3.13 12.73
C GLU A 97 -1.77 1.67 12.30
N PRO A 98 -1.27 0.71 13.10
CA PRO A 98 -1.41 -0.71 12.78
C PRO A 98 -2.88 -1.11 12.86
N ILE A 99 -3.32 -1.95 11.94
CA ILE A 99 -4.64 -2.55 11.95
C ILE A 99 -4.52 -4.06 12.16
N ALA A 100 -5.30 -4.58 13.11
CA ALA A 100 -5.36 -6.02 13.34
C ALA A 100 -5.94 -6.72 12.11
N ASP A 101 -5.36 -7.87 11.74
CA ASP A 101 -6.04 -8.79 10.83
C ASP A 101 -7.24 -9.41 11.56
N ARG A 102 -8.42 -9.28 10.96
CA ARG A 102 -9.65 -9.93 11.38
C ARG A 102 -10.03 -10.99 10.37
#